data_AF-A0A2V8GEZ6-F1
#
_entry.id   AF-A0A2V8GEZ6-F1
#
_cell.length_a   1.000
_cell.length_b   1.000
_cell.length_c   1.000
_cell.angle_alpha   90.00
_cell.angle_beta   90.00
_cell.angle_gamma   90.00
#
_symmetry.space_group_name_H-M   'P 1'
#
loop_
_entity.id
_entity.type
_entity.pdbx_description
1 polymer ?
#
loop_
_entity_poly.entity_id
_entity_poly.type
_entity_poly.pdbx_seq_one_letter_code
_entity_poly.pdbx_strand_id
1 'polypeptide(L)'
;MARVAVIAARDGLAEPLVRTLRHSPHVECCERVEDDPALESFDTIVYSALPAHGGSIGPDLTSARDVCTRLASLPSKQIVVVSSAAVYGADHHNAGLLDETAFIAEGRSEIADGWRTVERLTSAIGKSTAVHTVLRPAAVLDGADYFSRLLTGRVAITYPGFDPTLQFLSPADLATAVAMAIERRAAGIYNIVPAAGIPLRQALRVAGVRRLPLPRLMQRAVRSITAPAGLSVPTDQLKYIQYSWTVSGEKIRRELGFKPSRTSAGAILELIGRDPGEGRADVAAGEFDAFGMDPAYIARYCGHLFHLLHQYYWRIEVIGLEHVPPQGRGVLVGMHRGFMPFDGVMALYALVRRAGRIPRFLIHPSLTKFPFLADFMAKLGGVMACQENADYILQRDELLGVFPEGIRGAFRLYTRAYTLGKFGRDEFVRMALRNRAPLLPFVTVGSAEIFPIVGRIDWSAFKRYTEWPFLPVTVPVPLPSKWHTQFLPPIHVEATYPPEAAEDPEVVRLISLDVRRRMQAAIDDMRSRRRSIFFGALSPRS
;
A
#
# COMPACT_ATOMS: atom_id res chain seq x y z
N MET A 1 -35.34 5.88 -20.42
CA MET A 1 -35.03 5.89 -18.98
C MET A 1 -35.00 4.43 -18.50
N ALA A 2 -34.25 4.11 -17.45
CA ALA A 2 -34.08 2.75 -16.98
C ALA A 2 -35.03 2.45 -15.82
N ARG A 3 -35.70 1.29 -15.86
CA ARG A 3 -36.38 0.72 -14.70
C ARG A 3 -35.36 -0.09 -13.92
N VAL A 4 -35.07 0.30 -12.68
CA VAL A 4 -33.98 -0.26 -11.87
C VAL A 4 -34.51 -1.07 -10.68
N ALA A 5 -34.10 -2.33 -10.56
CA ALA A 5 -34.29 -3.14 -9.36
C ALA A 5 -33.00 -3.16 -8.52
N VAL A 6 -33.13 -2.93 -7.21
CA VAL A 6 -32.02 -3.02 -6.26
C VAL A 6 -32.21 -4.24 -5.36
N ILE A 7 -31.31 -5.22 -5.48
CA ILE A 7 -31.22 -6.40 -4.62
C ILE A 7 -30.09 -6.15 -3.62
N ALA A 8 -30.43 -5.69 -2.43
CA ALA A 8 -29.48 -5.41 -1.37
C ALA A 8 -30.09 -5.79 -0.01
N ALA A 9 -29.40 -6.64 0.74
CA ALA A 9 -29.91 -7.17 2.00
C ALA A 9 -29.88 -6.18 3.18
N ARG A 10 -29.06 -5.11 3.09
CA ARG A 10 -28.82 -4.17 4.20
C ARG A 10 -29.51 -2.84 3.95
N ASP A 11 -30.27 -2.36 4.92
CA ASP A 11 -30.98 -1.07 4.84
C ASP A 11 -30.02 0.11 4.69
N GLY A 12 -28.93 0.12 5.49
CA GLY A 12 -27.90 1.16 5.45
C GLY A 12 -27.16 1.30 4.11
N LEU A 13 -27.35 0.34 3.20
CA LEU A 13 -26.86 0.39 1.83
C LEU A 13 -28.01 0.59 0.82
N ALA A 14 -29.10 -0.15 0.98
CA ALA A 14 -30.23 -0.14 0.06
C ALA A 14 -30.93 1.23 0.01
N GLU A 15 -31.12 1.89 1.16
CA GLU A 15 -31.78 3.19 1.22
C GLU A 15 -30.98 4.29 0.48
N PRO A 16 -29.67 4.49 0.72
CA PRO A 16 -28.85 5.42 -0.07
C PRO A 16 -28.85 5.12 -1.56
N LEU A 17 -28.81 3.84 -1.94
CA LEU A 17 -28.86 3.42 -3.35
C LEU A 17 -30.17 3.83 -4.00
N VAL A 18 -31.30 3.38 -3.44
CA VAL A 18 -32.64 3.68 -3.99
C VAL A 18 -32.89 5.19 -4.00
N ARG A 19 -32.52 5.90 -2.93
CA ARG A 19 -32.67 7.37 -2.86
C ARG A 19 -31.89 8.05 -3.98
N THR A 20 -30.61 7.71 -4.15
CA THR A 20 -29.76 8.35 -5.16
C THR A 20 -30.25 8.04 -6.58
N LEU A 21 -30.62 6.78 -6.84
CA LEU A 21 -31.09 6.34 -8.14
C LEU A 21 -32.43 6.99 -8.53
N ARG A 22 -33.38 7.18 -7.59
CA ARG A 22 -34.64 7.87 -7.86
C ARG A 22 -34.47 9.34 -8.27
N HIS A 23 -33.37 9.98 -7.88
CA HIS A 23 -33.08 11.37 -8.24
C HIS A 23 -32.23 11.47 -9.52
N SER A 24 -31.80 10.34 -10.11
CA SER A 24 -31.06 10.36 -11.38
C SER A 24 -32.02 10.65 -12.55
N PRO A 25 -31.68 11.57 -13.46
CA PRO A 25 -32.52 11.89 -14.62
C PRO A 25 -32.62 10.73 -15.63
N HIS A 26 -31.82 9.67 -15.46
CA HIS A 26 -31.78 8.52 -16.35
C HIS A 26 -32.60 7.33 -15.85
N VAL A 27 -33.12 7.40 -14.61
CA VAL A 27 -33.88 6.32 -13.97
C VAL A 27 -35.36 6.71 -13.93
N GLU A 28 -36.21 5.85 -14.51
CA GLU A 28 -37.66 6.04 -14.54
C GLU A 28 -38.30 5.65 -13.21
N CYS A 29 -37.93 4.47 -12.71
CA CYS A 29 -38.33 3.98 -11.41
C CYS A 29 -37.19 3.17 -10.78
N CYS A 30 -37.11 3.21 -9.46
CA CYS A 30 -36.16 2.41 -8.70
C CYS A 30 -36.84 1.85 -7.45
N GLU A 31 -36.79 0.53 -7.31
CA GLU A 31 -37.38 -0.20 -6.19
C GLU A 31 -36.39 -1.21 -5.62
N ARG A 32 -36.46 -1.42 -4.31
CA ARG A 32 -35.80 -2.54 -3.66
C ARG A 32 -36.66 -3.77 -3.87
N VAL A 33 -36.08 -4.86 -4.35
CA VAL A 33 -36.82 -6.08 -4.71
C VAL A 33 -36.21 -7.28 -3.99
N GLU A 34 -37.06 -8.08 -3.36
CA GLU A 34 -36.68 -9.32 -2.67
C GLU A 34 -37.25 -10.59 -3.36
N ASP A 35 -38.29 -10.43 -4.20
CA ASP A 35 -39.02 -11.52 -4.87
C ASP A 35 -38.82 -11.54 -6.40
N ASP A 36 -38.78 -12.76 -6.98
CA ASP A 36 -38.45 -13.01 -8.38
C ASP A 36 -39.45 -12.46 -9.42
N PRO A 37 -40.79 -12.56 -9.24
CA PRO A 37 -41.77 -12.11 -10.25
C PRO A 37 -41.72 -10.61 -10.52
N ALA A 38 -41.26 -9.82 -9.54
CA ALA A 38 -41.13 -8.38 -9.71
C ALA A 38 -39.96 -7.99 -10.62
N LEU A 39 -38.91 -8.84 -10.68
CA LEU A 39 -37.68 -8.55 -11.41
C LEU A 39 -37.85 -8.56 -12.94
N GLU A 40 -38.82 -9.31 -13.48
CA GLU A 40 -39.11 -9.36 -14.93
C GLU A 40 -39.50 -7.99 -15.50
N SER A 41 -40.00 -7.09 -14.66
CA SER A 41 -40.45 -5.76 -15.07
C SER A 41 -39.32 -4.71 -15.15
N PHE A 42 -38.08 -5.08 -14.78
CA PHE A 42 -36.94 -4.16 -14.71
C PHE A 42 -35.89 -4.46 -15.78
N ASP A 43 -35.43 -3.41 -16.46
CA ASP A 43 -34.41 -3.51 -17.51
C ASP A 43 -32.98 -3.53 -16.94
N THR A 44 -32.78 -2.97 -15.75
CA THR A 44 -31.48 -2.82 -15.09
C THR A 44 -31.53 -3.37 -13.67
N ILE A 45 -30.55 -4.19 -13.31
CA ILE A 45 -30.50 -4.84 -12.00
C ILE A 45 -29.22 -4.41 -11.28
N VAL A 46 -29.37 -3.90 -10.06
CA VAL A 46 -28.28 -3.63 -9.14
C VAL A 46 -28.26 -4.71 -8.08
N TYR A 47 -27.25 -5.58 -8.11
CA TYR A 47 -27.09 -6.64 -7.12
C TYR A 47 -25.94 -6.31 -6.16
N SER A 48 -26.24 -6.18 -4.88
CA SER A 48 -25.23 -6.04 -3.83
C SER A 48 -24.95 -7.37 -3.15
N ALA A 49 -23.74 -7.89 -3.35
CA ALA A 49 -23.27 -9.12 -2.72
C ALA A 49 -22.66 -8.90 -1.32
N LEU A 50 -22.73 -7.68 -0.78
CA LEU A 50 -22.32 -7.38 0.60
C LEU A 50 -23.14 -8.22 1.60
N PRO A 51 -22.48 -8.92 2.55
CA PRO A 51 -23.12 -9.97 3.35
C PRO A 51 -24.21 -9.42 4.25
N ALA A 52 -25.38 -10.05 4.33
CA ALA A 52 -26.50 -9.56 5.15
C ALA A 52 -26.14 -9.41 6.64
N HIS A 53 -25.29 -10.28 7.17
CA HIS A 53 -24.88 -10.28 8.57
C HIS A 53 -23.53 -9.55 8.78
N GLY A 54 -23.55 -8.53 9.62
CA GLY A 54 -22.49 -7.54 9.85
C GLY A 54 -21.19 -7.99 10.54
N GLY A 55 -20.97 -9.29 10.72
CA GLY A 55 -19.80 -9.81 11.43
C GLY A 55 -18.55 -9.98 10.56
N SER A 56 -18.73 -10.21 9.26
CA SER A 56 -17.69 -10.69 8.35
C SER A 56 -17.43 -9.70 7.21
N ILE A 57 -16.17 -9.66 6.75
CA ILE A 57 -15.76 -8.99 5.51
C ILE A 57 -16.02 -9.89 4.28
N GLY A 58 -16.14 -11.21 4.48
CA GLY A 58 -16.39 -12.18 3.41
C GLY A 58 -17.83 -12.19 2.93
N PRO A 59 -18.09 -12.57 1.66
CA PRO A 59 -19.44 -12.58 1.11
C PRO A 59 -20.25 -13.78 1.62
N ASP A 60 -21.57 -13.68 1.48
CA ASP A 60 -22.48 -14.82 1.64
C ASP A 60 -22.61 -15.57 0.32
N LEU A 61 -21.86 -16.68 0.18
CA LEU A 61 -21.84 -17.47 -1.04
C LEU A 61 -23.15 -18.23 -1.30
N THR A 62 -23.94 -18.52 -0.28
CA THR A 62 -25.22 -19.21 -0.46
C THR A 62 -26.21 -18.24 -1.07
N SER A 63 -26.39 -17.08 -0.44
CA SER A 63 -27.23 -16.01 -0.98
C SER A 63 -26.80 -15.59 -2.38
N ALA A 64 -25.49 -15.48 -2.64
CA ALA A 64 -24.99 -15.15 -3.97
C ALA A 64 -25.36 -16.16 -5.05
N ARG A 65 -25.29 -17.47 -4.76
CA ARG A 65 -25.70 -18.51 -5.70
C ARG A 65 -27.19 -18.47 -5.99
N ASP A 66 -28.00 -18.26 -4.96
CA ASP A 66 -29.46 -18.20 -5.10
C ASP A 66 -29.87 -17.02 -5.98
N VAL A 67 -29.35 -15.82 -5.70
CA VAL A 67 -29.59 -14.62 -6.51
C VAL A 67 -29.08 -14.81 -7.93
N CYS A 68 -27.86 -15.34 -8.11
CA CYS A 68 -27.31 -15.57 -9.45
C CYS A 68 -28.15 -16.55 -10.29
N THR A 69 -28.69 -17.58 -9.66
CA THR A 69 -29.57 -18.55 -10.32
C THR A 69 -30.86 -17.89 -10.79
N ARG A 70 -31.45 -17.02 -9.97
CA ARG A 70 -32.66 -16.23 -10.30
C ARG A 70 -32.40 -15.24 -11.44
N LEU A 71 -31.25 -14.56 -11.41
CA LEU A 71 -30.87 -13.59 -12.44
C LEU A 71 -30.56 -14.22 -13.79
N ALA A 72 -30.09 -15.47 -13.83
CA ALA A 72 -29.75 -16.16 -15.07
C ALA A 72 -30.95 -16.40 -16.00
N SER A 73 -32.17 -16.49 -15.45
CA SER A 73 -33.40 -16.69 -16.21
C SER A 73 -34.08 -15.40 -16.68
N LEU A 74 -33.57 -14.23 -16.28
CA LEU A 74 -34.23 -12.95 -16.54
C LEU A 74 -33.60 -12.19 -17.73
N PRO A 75 -34.42 -11.65 -18.65
CA PRO A 75 -33.92 -10.81 -19.74
C PRO A 75 -33.55 -9.41 -19.20
N SER A 76 -32.30 -9.21 -18.81
CA SER A 76 -31.81 -7.89 -18.35
C SER A 76 -30.90 -7.22 -19.38
N LYS A 77 -31.08 -5.90 -19.56
CA LYS A 77 -30.26 -5.08 -20.48
C LYS A 77 -28.96 -4.62 -19.83
N GLN A 78 -28.92 -4.57 -18.50
CA GLN A 78 -27.73 -4.19 -17.75
C GLN A 78 -27.77 -4.80 -16.34
N ILE A 79 -26.62 -5.30 -15.88
CA ILE A 79 -26.42 -5.72 -14.49
C ILE A 79 -25.23 -4.96 -13.91
N VAL A 80 -25.43 -4.36 -12.73
CA VAL A 80 -24.39 -3.73 -11.91
C VAL A 80 -24.25 -4.54 -10.62
N VAL A 81 -23.08 -5.14 -10.43
CA VAL A 81 -22.75 -5.95 -9.26
C VAL A 81 -21.89 -5.14 -8.30
N VAL A 82 -22.33 -5.00 -7.06
CA VAL A 82 -21.51 -4.46 -5.96
C VAL A 82 -20.79 -5.64 -5.28
N SER A 83 -19.53 -5.83 -5.68
CA SER A 83 -18.54 -6.75 -5.11
C SER A 83 -17.84 -6.08 -3.90
N SER A 84 -16.56 -6.35 -3.67
CA SER A 84 -15.74 -5.73 -2.63
C SER A 84 -14.27 -5.68 -3.02
N ALA A 85 -13.57 -4.62 -2.64
CA ALA A 85 -12.11 -4.54 -2.72
C ALA A 85 -11.41 -5.59 -1.81
N ALA A 86 -12.13 -6.25 -0.90
CA ALA A 86 -11.58 -7.39 -0.16
C ALA A 86 -11.24 -8.59 -1.08
N VAL A 87 -11.67 -8.58 -2.34
CA VAL A 87 -11.26 -9.55 -3.38
C VAL A 87 -9.74 -9.63 -3.57
N TYR A 88 -9.01 -8.53 -3.34
CA TYR A 88 -7.56 -8.48 -3.47
C TYR A 88 -6.82 -9.17 -2.32
N GLY A 89 -7.47 -9.32 -1.16
CA GLY A 89 -6.84 -9.88 0.04
C GLY A 89 -5.90 -8.92 0.78
N ALA A 90 -5.75 -9.13 2.08
CA ALA A 90 -4.77 -8.42 2.90
C ALA A 90 -3.52 -9.28 3.12
N ASP A 91 -2.39 -8.88 2.55
CA ASP A 91 -1.11 -9.58 2.61
C ASP A 91 0.05 -8.58 2.73
N HIS A 92 1.17 -9.01 3.34
CA HIS A 92 2.36 -8.16 3.49
C HIS A 92 3.10 -7.90 2.17
N HIS A 93 2.77 -8.62 1.10
CA HIS A 93 3.25 -8.37 -0.26
C HIS A 93 2.40 -7.35 -1.04
N ASN A 94 1.27 -6.90 -0.51
CA ASN A 94 0.40 -5.97 -1.24
C ASN A 94 1.15 -4.70 -1.59
N ALA A 95 1.17 -4.34 -2.87
CA ALA A 95 1.85 -3.14 -3.35
C ALA A 95 1.27 -1.85 -2.75
N GLY A 96 -0.02 -1.87 -2.37
CA GLY A 96 -0.81 -0.66 -2.12
C GLY A 96 -1.32 -0.07 -3.44
N LEU A 97 -2.46 0.61 -3.41
CA LEU A 97 -3.13 1.17 -4.58
C LEU A 97 -3.32 0.16 -5.73
N LEU A 98 -3.77 -1.05 -5.40
CA LEU A 98 -4.01 -2.13 -6.37
C LEU A 98 -5.05 -1.70 -7.42
N ASP A 99 -4.71 -1.85 -8.70
CA ASP A 99 -5.64 -1.63 -9.80
C ASP A 99 -6.49 -2.87 -10.11
N GLU A 100 -7.44 -2.74 -11.02
CA GLU A 100 -8.38 -3.82 -11.38
C GLU A 100 -7.71 -5.02 -12.10
N THR A 101 -6.49 -4.84 -12.61
CA THR A 101 -5.69 -5.87 -13.29
C THR A 101 -4.71 -6.60 -12.36
N ALA A 102 -4.59 -6.13 -11.12
CA ALA A 102 -3.68 -6.70 -10.13
C ALA A 102 -3.87 -8.22 -10.00
N PHE A 103 -2.76 -8.95 -10.09
CA PHE A 103 -2.76 -10.40 -9.90
C PHE A 103 -3.01 -10.75 -8.44
N ILE A 104 -3.95 -11.68 -8.21
CA ILE A 104 -4.34 -12.13 -6.87
C ILE A 104 -4.12 -13.64 -6.81
N ALA A 105 -3.20 -14.10 -5.95
CA ALA A 105 -2.96 -15.53 -5.77
C ALA A 105 -4.13 -16.20 -5.03
N GLU A 106 -4.65 -17.30 -5.57
CA GLU A 106 -5.72 -18.06 -4.95
C GLU A 106 -5.25 -18.84 -3.71
N GLY A 107 -6.18 -19.16 -2.79
CA GLY A 107 -5.90 -20.00 -1.62
C GLY A 107 -5.12 -19.33 -0.49
N ARG A 108 -4.95 -18.00 -0.53
CA ARG A 108 -4.27 -17.22 0.54
C ARG A 108 -5.23 -16.60 1.57
N SER A 109 -6.50 -16.41 1.21
CA SER A 109 -7.52 -15.81 2.06
C SER A 109 -8.91 -16.27 1.65
N GLU A 110 -9.61 -16.91 2.58
CA GLU A 110 -10.99 -17.39 2.35
C GLU A 110 -11.94 -16.24 1.98
N ILE A 111 -11.73 -15.06 2.56
CA ILE A 111 -12.50 -13.84 2.25
C ILE A 111 -12.31 -13.45 0.78
N ALA A 112 -11.06 -13.38 0.31
CA ALA A 112 -10.73 -13.00 -1.06
C ALA A 112 -11.20 -14.07 -2.07
N ASP A 113 -11.00 -15.36 -1.75
CA ASP A 113 -11.50 -16.50 -2.54
C ASP A 113 -13.04 -16.49 -2.64
N GLY A 114 -13.73 -16.11 -1.57
CA GLY A 114 -15.18 -15.91 -1.55
C GLY A 114 -15.62 -14.82 -2.52
N TRP A 115 -15.02 -13.64 -2.45
CA TRP A 115 -15.36 -12.53 -3.36
C TRP A 115 -15.10 -12.88 -4.82
N ARG A 116 -14.01 -13.59 -5.12
CA ARG A 116 -13.75 -14.12 -6.47
C ARG A 116 -14.80 -15.12 -6.93
N THR A 117 -15.36 -15.89 -6.02
CA THR A 117 -16.43 -16.83 -6.33
C THR A 117 -17.72 -16.08 -6.70
N VAL A 118 -18.08 -15.02 -5.97
CA VAL A 118 -19.20 -14.13 -6.33
C VAL A 118 -19.00 -13.55 -7.73
N GLU A 119 -17.82 -12.97 -8.01
CA GLU A 119 -17.57 -12.35 -9.32
C GLU A 119 -17.65 -13.37 -10.47
N ARG A 120 -17.16 -14.61 -10.27
CA ARG A 120 -17.29 -15.71 -11.24
C ARG A 120 -18.74 -16.10 -11.49
N LEU A 121 -19.56 -16.20 -10.44
CA LEU A 121 -20.99 -16.49 -10.56
C LEU A 121 -21.70 -15.40 -11.38
N THR A 122 -21.42 -14.13 -11.07
CA THR A 122 -22.03 -13.00 -11.79
C THR A 122 -21.54 -12.86 -13.22
N SER A 123 -20.27 -13.17 -13.50
CA SER A 123 -19.73 -13.14 -14.86
C SER A 123 -20.38 -14.18 -15.77
N ALA A 124 -20.87 -15.30 -15.24
CA ALA A 124 -21.60 -16.29 -16.04
C ALA A 124 -22.94 -15.72 -16.56
N ILE A 125 -23.63 -14.93 -15.73
CA ILE A 125 -24.85 -14.19 -16.10
C ILE A 125 -24.49 -13.05 -17.07
N GLY A 126 -23.36 -12.38 -16.83
CA GLY A 126 -22.89 -11.30 -17.69
C GLY A 126 -22.82 -11.69 -19.18
N LYS A 127 -22.53 -12.96 -19.50
CA LYS A 127 -22.48 -13.47 -20.88
C LYS A 127 -23.83 -13.46 -21.60
N SER A 128 -24.95 -13.51 -20.89
CA SER A 128 -26.29 -13.47 -21.45
C SER A 128 -26.93 -12.07 -21.41
N THR A 129 -26.20 -11.07 -20.88
CA THR A 129 -26.68 -9.69 -20.74
C THR A 129 -25.89 -8.72 -21.61
N ALA A 130 -26.51 -7.60 -22.00
CA ALA A 130 -25.85 -6.65 -22.89
C ALA A 130 -24.72 -5.86 -22.22
N VAL A 131 -24.79 -5.62 -20.91
CA VAL A 131 -23.81 -4.84 -20.14
C VAL A 131 -23.66 -5.42 -18.73
N HIS A 132 -22.45 -5.83 -18.37
CA HIS A 132 -22.10 -6.33 -17.04
C HIS A 132 -21.03 -5.45 -16.39
N THR A 133 -21.36 -4.83 -15.27
CA THR A 133 -20.47 -3.98 -14.48
C THR A 133 -20.18 -4.63 -13.14
N VAL A 134 -18.93 -4.64 -12.71
CA VAL A 134 -18.54 -5.05 -11.35
C VAL A 134 -17.88 -3.86 -10.64
N LEU A 135 -18.48 -3.42 -9.55
CA LEU A 135 -17.93 -2.39 -8.68
C LEU A 135 -17.28 -3.06 -7.47
N ARG A 136 -16.00 -2.76 -7.22
CA ARG A 136 -15.22 -3.23 -6.07
C ARG A 136 -15.01 -2.08 -5.09
N PRO A 137 -16.00 -1.75 -4.24
CA PRO A 137 -15.82 -0.68 -3.26
C PRO A 137 -14.81 -1.05 -2.19
N ALA A 138 -14.08 -0.03 -1.72
CA ALA A 138 -13.39 -0.06 -0.44
C ALA A 138 -14.39 -0.31 0.72
N ALA A 139 -13.91 -0.44 1.96
CA ALA A 139 -14.78 -0.75 3.10
C ALA A 139 -15.92 0.27 3.25
N VAL A 140 -17.15 -0.14 2.92
CA VAL A 140 -18.34 0.72 2.96
C VAL A 140 -18.84 0.80 4.39
N LEU A 141 -18.93 2.01 4.94
CA LEU A 141 -19.41 2.24 6.30
C LEU A 141 -20.93 2.39 6.35
N ASP A 142 -21.64 1.26 6.32
CA ASP A 142 -23.12 1.21 6.28
C ASP A 142 -23.78 0.99 7.66
N GLY A 143 -23.00 1.02 8.74
CA GLY A 143 -23.46 0.78 10.10
C GLY A 143 -23.51 -0.69 10.51
N ALA A 144 -23.72 -1.60 9.56
CA ALA A 144 -23.79 -3.03 9.82
C ALA A 144 -22.43 -3.72 9.62
N ASP A 145 -21.58 -3.23 8.71
CA ASP A 145 -20.32 -3.87 8.36
C ASP A 145 -19.32 -3.97 9.54
N TYR A 146 -18.32 -4.83 9.37
CA TYR A 146 -17.29 -5.06 10.38
C TYR A 146 -16.57 -3.78 10.81
N PHE A 147 -16.19 -2.93 9.86
CA PHE A 147 -15.46 -1.71 10.16
C PHE A 147 -16.38 -0.68 10.81
N SER A 148 -17.66 -0.58 10.42
CA SER A 148 -18.63 0.22 11.18
C SER A 148 -18.71 -0.21 12.64
N ARG A 149 -18.79 -1.52 12.91
CA ARG A 149 -18.81 -2.05 14.29
C ARG A 149 -17.49 -1.80 15.05
N LEU A 150 -16.37 -1.88 14.35
CA LEU A 150 -15.05 -1.57 14.90
C LEU A 150 -14.94 -0.09 15.30
N LEU A 151 -15.49 0.80 14.48
CA LEU A 151 -15.41 2.26 14.63
C LEU A 151 -16.49 2.84 15.53
N THR A 152 -17.62 2.16 15.72
CA THR A 152 -18.68 2.56 16.67
C THR A 152 -18.53 1.90 18.04
N GLY A 153 -17.66 0.90 18.16
CA GLY A 153 -17.38 0.20 19.41
C GLY A 153 -16.63 1.06 20.44
N ARG A 154 -16.66 0.66 21.72
CA ARG A 154 -15.89 1.35 22.78
C ARG A 154 -14.39 1.05 22.69
N VAL A 155 -14.05 -0.18 22.32
CA VAL A 155 -12.67 -0.70 22.29
C VAL A 155 -12.45 -1.50 21.01
N ALA A 156 -11.36 -1.21 20.29
CA ALA A 156 -10.92 -1.94 19.12
C ALA A 156 -9.69 -2.80 19.44
N ILE A 157 -9.83 -4.12 19.28
CA ILE A 157 -8.70 -5.07 19.40
C ILE A 157 -7.89 -5.03 18.11
N THR A 158 -6.59 -4.77 18.23
CA THR A 158 -5.67 -4.66 17.09
C THR A 158 -4.38 -5.44 17.33
N TYR A 159 -3.54 -5.57 16.30
CA TYR A 159 -2.19 -6.09 16.50
C TYR A 159 -1.22 -5.01 17.03
N PRO A 160 -0.33 -5.36 17.97
CA PRO A 160 0.72 -4.46 18.41
C PRO A 160 1.63 -4.10 17.23
N GLY A 161 2.00 -2.83 17.14
CA GLY A 161 2.98 -2.36 16.15
C GLY A 161 2.53 -2.28 14.69
N PHE A 162 1.29 -2.65 14.36
CA PHE A 162 0.73 -2.45 13.01
C PHE A 162 -0.19 -1.22 12.97
N ASP A 163 -0.15 -0.50 11.85
CA ASP A 163 -0.95 0.69 11.58
C ASP A 163 -1.20 0.80 10.06
N PRO A 164 -1.94 -0.15 9.46
CA PRO A 164 -2.14 -0.16 8.02
C PRO A 164 -2.96 1.05 7.56
N THR A 165 -2.71 1.49 6.33
CA THR A 165 -3.55 2.48 5.64
C THR A 165 -4.79 1.78 5.10
N LEU A 166 -5.96 2.29 5.47
CA LEU A 166 -7.26 1.78 5.10
C LEU A 166 -8.04 2.81 4.28
N GLN A 167 -9.03 2.34 3.52
CA GLN A 167 -9.95 3.18 2.76
C GLN A 167 -11.38 2.87 3.22
N PHE A 168 -12.07 3.91 3.70
CA PHE A 168 -13.46 3.82 4.12
C PHE A 168 -14.34 4.65 3.19
N LEU A 169 -15.35 4.03 2.60
CA LEU A 169 -16.24 4.63 1.62
C LEU A 169 -17.60 4.96 2.26
N SER A 170 -18.13 6.15 1.96
CA SER A 170 -19.49 6.51 2.36
C SER A 170 -20.52 5.74 1.51
N PRO A 171 -21.67 5.32 2.08
CA PRO A 171 -22.75 4.72 1.31
C PRO A 171 -23.26 5.63 0.18
N ALA A 172 -23.22 6.95 0.39
CA ALA A 172 -23.61 7.94 -0.60
C ALA A 172 -22.66 7.98 -1.83
N ASP A 173 -21.34 7.88 -1.60
CA ASP A 173 -20.36 7.81 -2.70
C ASP A 173 -20.51 6.51 -3.50
N LEU A 174 -20.77 5.38 -2.83
CA LEU A 174 -21.08 4.13 -3.52
C LEU A 174 -22.35 4.26 -4.37
N ALA A 175 -23.41 4.86 -3.83
CA ALA A 175 -24.64 5.07 -4.57
C ALA A 175 -24.44 5.95 -5.80
N THR A 176 -23.59 6.98 -5.69
CA THR A 176 -23.20 7.83 -6.82
C THR A 176 -22.44 7.04 -7.88
N ALA A 177 -21.50 6.16 -7.48
CA ALA A 177 -20.79 5.29 -8.42
C ALA A 177 -21.71 4.32 -9.16
N VAL A 178 -22.71 3.74 -8.46
CA VAL A 178 -23.73 2.88 -9.07
C VAL A 178 -24.57 3.65 -10.09
N ALA A 179 -25.04 4.86 -9.73
CA ALA A 179 -25.77 5.71 -10.66
C ALA A 179 -24.95 6.00 -11.92
N MET A 180 -23.68 6.40 -11.77
CA MET A 180 -22.78 6.66 -12.91
C MET A 180 -22.56 5.41 -13.79
N ALA A 181 -22.43 4.22 -13.19
CA ALA A 181 -22.29 2.97 -13.93
C ALA A 181 -23.53 2.66 -14.80
N ILE A 182 -24.73 2.93 -14.27
CA ILE A 182 -26.00 2.77 -14.99
C ILE A 182 -26.10 3.81 -16.12
N GLU A 183 -25.91 5.08 -15.81
CA GLU A 183 -26.03 6.20 -16.75
C GLU A 183 -25.09 6.06 -17.95
N ARG A 184 -23.84 5.63 -17.70
CA ARG A 184 -22.82 5.46 -18.73
C ARG A 184 -22.84 4.09 -19.40
N ARG A 185 -23.73 3.18 -18.98
CA ARG A 185 -23.75 1.78 -19.41
C ARG A 185 -22.35 1.14 -19.34
N ALA A 186 -21.66 1.39 -18.23
CA ALA A 186 -20.25 1.03 -18.06
C ALA A 186 -20.07 -0.50 -18.07
N ALA A 187 -19.16 -1.03 -18.88
CA ALA A 187 -18.84 -2.45 -18.86
C ALA A 187 -17.49 -2.70 -18.16
N GLY A 188 -17.37 -3.83 -17.46
CA GLY A 188 -16.13 -4.26 -16.82
C GLY A 188 -16.04 -3.94 -15.33
N ILE A 189 -14.82 -4.02 -14.79
CA ILE A 189 -14.52 -3.95 -13.36
C ILE A 189 -14.02 -2.55 -12.99
N TYR A 190 -14.48 -1.99 -11.87
CA TYR A 190 -14.08 -0.67 -11.36
C TYR A 190 -13.93 -0.69 -9.83
N ASN A 191 -12.79 -0.21 -9.33
CA ASN A 191 -12.58 0.03 -7.90
C ASN A 191 -13.26 1.34 -7.48
N ILE A 192 -13.98 1.32 -6.36
CA ILE A 192 -14.61 2.52 -5.79
C ILE A 192 -13.89 2.91 -4.50
N VAL A 193 -13.35 4.13 -4.47
CA VAL A 193 -12.47 4.58 -3.39
C VAL A 193 -12.89 5.95 -2.85
N PRO A 194 -12.63 6.24 -1.57
CA PRO A 194 -12.80 7.59 -1.03
C PRO A 194 -11.72 8.54 -1.57
N ALA A 195 -11.86 9.83 -1.29
CA ALA A 195 -10.91 10.86 -1.72
C ALA A 195 -9.50 10.65 -1.14
N ALA A 196 -9.40 10.13 0.09
CA ALA A 196 -8.14 9.81 0.76
C ALA A 196 -8.32 8.62 1.71
N GLY A 197 -7.28 7.80 1.84
CA GLY A 197 -7.17 6.76 2.87
C GLY A 197 -6.80 7.33 4.24
N ILE A 198 -6.75 6.47 5.26
CA ILE A 198 -6.44 6.85 6.64
C ILE A 198 -5.71 5.70 7.36
N PRO A 199 -4.62 5.96 8.12
CA PRO A 199 -4.03 4.95 9.00
C PRO A 199 -5.02 4.48 10.08
N LEU A 200 -5.02 3.19 10.39
CA LEU A 200 -5.95 2.58 11.36
C LEU A 200 -5.97 3.30 12.72
N ARG A 201 -4.82 3.71 13.25
CA ARG A 201 -4.75 4.45 14.52
C ARG A 201 -5.45 5.80 14.44
N GLN A 202 -5.33 6.50 13.31
CA GLN A 202 -6.01 7.77 13.10
C GLN A 202 -7.51 7.55 12.92
N ALA A 203 -7.93 6.51 12.20
CA ALA A 203 -9.33 6.15 12.06
C ALA A 203 -10.02 5.91 13.41
N LEU A 204 -9.38 5.12 14.29
CA LEU A 204 -9.87 4.87 15.65
C LEU A 204 -9.89 6.15 16.50
N ARG A 205 -8.92 7.04 16.33
CA ARG A 205 -8.85 8.33 17.03
C ARG A 205 -9.99 9.26 16.60
N VAL A 206 -10.24 9.40 15.30
CA VAL A 206 -11.35 10.18 14.73
C VAL A 206 -12.68 9.65 15.26
N ALA A 207 -12.83 8.32 15.30
CA ALA A 207 -14.01 7.65 15.82
C ALA A 207 -14.16 7.71 17.36
N GLY A 208 -13.14 8.14 18.11
CA GLY A 208 -13.15 8.16 19.58
C GLY A 208 -13.02 6.77 20.23
N VAL A 209 -12.56 5.77 19.48
CA VAL A 209 -12.44 4.38 19.91
C VAL A 209 -11.10 4.13 20.60
N ARG A 210 -11.12 3.45 21.75
CA ARG A 210 -9.89 3.07 22.46
C ARG A 210 -9.24 1.86 21.78
N ARG A 211 -7.99 2.01 21.34
CA ARG A 211 -7.21 0.92 20.72
C ARG A 211 -6.58 0.03 21.80
N LEU A 212 -6.86 -1.27 21.78
CA LEU A 212 -6.21 -2.28 22.62
C LEU A 212 -5.33 -3.20 21.75
N PRO A 213 -4.00 -3.01 21.73
CA PRO A 213 -3.10 -3.90 20.99
C PRO A 213 -2.89 -5.22 21.74
N LEU A 214 -3.36 -6.33 21.17
CA LEU A 214 -3.19 -7.68 21.75
C LEU A 214 -2.32 -8.58 20.87
N PRO A 215 -1.27 -9.22 21.41
CA PRO A 215 -0.49 -10.23 20.70
C PRO A 215 -1.33 -11.42 20.24
N ARG A 216 -0.92 -12.07 19.14
CA ARG A 216 -1.62 -13.22 18.54
C ARG A 216 -1.92 -14.35 19.53
N LEU A 217 -1.00 -14.65 20.44
CA LEU A 217 -1.18 -15.72 21.42
C LEU A 217 -2.33 -15.41 22.40
N MET A 218 -2.41 -14.16 22.87
CA MET A 218 -3.48 -13.70 23.75
C MET A 218 -4.82 -13.64 23.01
N GLN A 219 -4.81 -13.27 21.73
CA GLN A 219 -6.03 -13.29 20.92
C GLN A 219 -6.60 -14.71 20.79
N ARG A 220 -5.79 -15.76 20.69
CA ARG A 220 -6.29 -17.15 20.68
C ARG A 220 -7.00 -17.50 21.98
N ALA A 221 -6.43 -17.12 23.12
CA ALA A 221 -7.02 -17.32 24.43
C ALA A 221 -8.32 -16.52 24.63
N VAL A 222 -8.32 -15.23 24.25
CA VAL A 222 -9.53 -14.39 24.26
C VAL A 222 -10.59 -15.00 23.34
N ARG A 223 -10.22 -15.46 22.15
CA ARG A 223 -11.15 -16.06 21.20
C ARG A 223 -11.76 -17.35 21.72
N SER A 224 -11.01 -18.22 22.38
CA SER A 224 -11.58 -19.43 23.00
C SER A 224 -12.62 -19.10 24.07
N ILE A 225 -12.48 -17.95 24.73
CA ILE A 225 -13.42 -17.48 25.76
C ILE A 225 -14.64 -16.78 25.12
N THR A 226 -14.44 -16.00 24.06
CA THR A 226 -15.50 -15.17 23.46
C THR A 226 -16.26 -15.85 22.31
N ALA A 227 -15.72 -16.92 21.72
CA ALA A 227 -16.36 -17.66 20.63
C ALA A 227 -17.72 -18.29 20.98
N PRO A 228 -17.91 -18.90 22.18
CA PRO A 228 -19.22 -19.42 22.57
C PRO A 228 -20.32 -18.35 22.63
N ALA A 229 -19.95 -17.09 22.85
CA ALA A 229 -20.86 -15.95 22.89
C ALA A 229 -21.05 -15.26 21.53
N GLY A 230 -20.51 -15.81 20.43
CA GLY A 230 -20.61 -15.21 19.10
C GLY A 230 -19.81 -13.90 18.93
N LEU A 231 -18.92 -13.58 19.87
CA LEU A 231 -18.11 -12.36 19.90
C LEU A 231 -16.70 -12.56 19.31
N SER A 232 -16.44 -13.71 18.68
CA SER A 232 -15.14 -14.02 18.09
C SER A 232 -14.98 -13.43 16.69
N VAL A 233 -13.88 -12.70 16.46
CA VAL A 233 -13.49 -12.24 15.13
C VAL A 233 -12.73 -13.38 14.42
N PRO A 234 -13.12 -13.77 13.19
CA PRO A 234 -12.36 -14.70 12.35
C PRO A 234 -10.88 -14.31 12.20
N THR A 235 -9.97 -15.29 12.20
CA THR A 235 -8.52 -15.05 12.15
C THR A 235 -8.06 -14.38 10.84
N ASP A 236 -8.73 -14.69 9.74
CA ASP A 236 -8.41 -14.12 8.42
C ASP A 236 -8.83 -12.64 8.29
N GLN A 237 -9.88 -12.25 8.99
CA GLN A 237 -10.36 -10.87 9.06
C GLN A 237 -9.36 -9.95 9.75
N LEU A 238 -8.59 -10.48 10.71
CA LEU A 238 -7.58 -9.71 11.42
C LEU A 238 -6.41 -9.30 10.50
N LYS A 239 -6.17 -9.99 9.38
CA LYS A 239 -5.18 -9.57 8.38
C LYS A 239 -5.53 -8.21 7.77
N TYR A 240 -6.83 -7.90 7.62
CA TYR A 240 -7.33 -6.64 7.06
C TYR A 240 -7.16 -5.42 7.99
N ILE A 241 -6.82 -5.66 9.27
CA ILE A 241 -6.38 -4.62 10.22
C ILE A 241 -4.89 -4.75 10.57
N GLN A 242 -4.18 -5.67 9.89
CA GLN A 242 -2.73 -5.87 10.04
C GLN A 242 -1.95 -5.27 8.86
N TYR A 243 -2.43 -5.49 7.63
CA TYR A 243 -1.76 -5.08 6.39
C TYR A 243 -2.66 -4.16 5.57
N SER A 244 -2.04 -3.22 4.85
CA SER A 244 -2.74 -2.34 3.92
C SER A 244 -3.27 -3.13 2.71
N TRP A 245 -4.47 -2.78 2.27
CA TRP A 245 -5.14 -3.39 1.11
C TRP A 245 -5.84 -2.28 0.30
N THR A 246 -5.15 -1.16 0.14
CA THR A 246 -5.66 -0.01 -0.61
C THR A 246 -5.71 -0.32 -2.10
N VAL A 247 -6.73 0.23 -2.76
CA VAL A 247 -6.98 0.08 -4.19
C VAL A 247 -6.92 1.44 -4.88
N SER A 248 -6.61 1.43 -6.17
CA SER A 248 -6.56 2.62 -7.03
C SER A 248 -7.95 2.91 -7.61
N GLY A 249 -8.36 4.17 -7.55
CA GLY A 249 -9.59 4.67 -8.20
C GLY A 249 -9.35 5.37 -9.54
N GLU A 250 -8.16 5.24 -10.14
CA GLU A 250 -7.82 5.95 -11.38
C GLU A 250 -8.73 5.57 -12.55
N LYS A 251 -9.05 4.27 -12.69
CA LYS A 251 -9.87 3.78 -13.80
C LYS A 251 -11.26 4.41 -13.82
N ILE A 252 -11.98 4.36 -12.69
CA ILE A 252 -13.34 4.91 -12.62
C ILE A 252 -13.35 6.44 -12.77
N ARG A 253 -12.32 7.13 -12.28
CA ARG A 253 -12.19 8.57 -12.47
C ARG A 253 -12.00 8.93 -13.95
N ARG A 254 -11.15 8.19 -14.65
CA ARG A 254 -10.86 8.39 -16.08
C ARG A 254 -12.06 8.05 -16.95
N GLU A 255 -12.72 6.92 -16.70
CA GLU A 255 -13.75 6.37 -17.60
C GLU A 255 -15.16 6.87 -17.28
N LEU A 256 -15.50 7.03 -15.99
CA LEU A 256 -16.86 7.45 -15.58
C LEU A 256 -16.91 8.86 -14.99
N GLY A 257 -15.76 9.51 -14.76
CA GLY A 257 -15.69 10.84 -14.16
C GLY A 257 -16.00 10.84 -12.65
N PHE A 258 -15.96 9.68 -11.99
CA PHE A 258 -16.30 9.55 -10.57
C PHE A 258 -15.36 10.39 -9.70
N LYS A 259 -15.97 11.22 -8.84
CA LYS A 259 -15.27 12.03 -7.84
C LYS A 259 -15.89 11.74 -6.47
N PRO A 260 -15.14 11.13 -5.54
CA PRO A 260 -15.65 10.89 -4.20
C PRO A 260 -15.90 12.22 -3.50
N SER A 261 -17.04 12.34 -2.84
CA SER A 261 -17.42 13.52 -2.06
C SER A 261 -16.72 13.59 -0.71
N ARG A 262 -16.29 12.44 -0.17
CA ARG A 262 -15.71 12.34 1.19
C ARG A 262 -14.36 11.63 1.21
N THR A 263 -13.55 12.01 2.19
CA THR A 263 -12.37 11.24 2.63
C THR A 263 -12.80 10.09 3.53
N SER A 264 -11.90 9.15 3.81
CA SER A 264 -12.16 8.10 4.80
C SER A 264 -12.48 8.66 6.19
N ALA A 265 -11.85 9.77 6.59
CA ALA A 265 -12.17 10.46 7.84
C ALA A 265 -13.59 11.04 7.82
N GLY A 266 -14.00 11.67 6.71
CA GLY A 266 -15.35 12.19 6.54
C GLY A 266 -16.42 11.09 6.60
N ALA A 267 -16.15 9.93 5.99
CA ALA A 267 -17.05 8.77 6.08
C ALA A 267 -17.18 8.23 7.52
N ILE A 268 -16.10 8.25 8.31
CA ILE A 268 -16.13 7.87 9.74
C ILE A 268 -16.99 8.86 10.54
N LEU A 269 -16.85 10.17 10.29
CA LEU A 269 -17.64 11.20 11.00
C LEU A 269 -19.13 11.08 10.70
N GLU A 270 -19.49 10.84 9.43
CA GLU A 270 -20.85 10.55 9.01
C GLU A 270 -21.43 9.33 9.74
N LEU A 271 -20.66 8.24 9.81
CA LEU A 271 -21.07 7.02 10.52
C LEU A 271 -21.40 7.27 12.01
N ILE A 272 -20.64 8.12 12.70
CA ILE A 272 -20.86 8.42 14.13
C ILE A 272 -21.80 9.62 14.37
N GLY A 273 -22.43 10.15 13.32
CA GLY A 273 -23.38 11.26 13.40
C GLY A 273 -22.75 12.61 13.78
N ARG A 274 -21.46 12.82 13.47
CA ARG A 274 -20.79 14.12 13.66
C ARG A 274 -20.70 14.88 12.34
N ASP A 275 -20.77 16.20 12.42
CA ASP A 275 -20.67 17.05 11.23
C ASP A 275 -19.28 16.88 10.58
N PRO A 276 -19.20 16.48 9.29
CA PRO A 276 -17.95 16.43 8.55
C PRO A 276 -17.22 17.78 8.49
N GLY A 277 -17.94 18.90 8.66
CA GLY A 277 -17.40 20.27 8.69
C GLY A 277 -16.79 20.70 10.03
N GLU A 278 -16.93 19.91 11.10
CA GLU A 278 -16.13 20.14 12.32
C GLU A 278 -14.66 19.94 11.94
N GLY A 279 -13.85 21.01 11.97
CA GLY A 279 -12.49 21.17 11.44
C GLY A 279 -11.39 20.15 11.81
N ARG A 280 -11.74 18.94 12.28
CA ARG A 280 -10.89 17.74 12.36
C ARG A 280 -10.88 16.90 11.08
N ALA A 281 -11.91 16.96 10.23
CA ALA A 281 -12.00 16.13 9.03
C ALA A 281 -11.02 16.56 7.92
N ASP A 282 -10.91 17.87 7.69
CA ASP A 282 -9.95 18.47 6.77
C ASP A 282 -8.51 18.40 7.30
N VAL A 283 -8.31 18.38 8.61
CA VAL A 283 -6.98 18.23 9.23
C VAL A 283 -6.42 16.82 9.00
N ALA A 284 -7.26 15.77 8.96
CA ALA A 284 -6.81 14.43 8.58
C ALA A 284 -6.54 14.27 7.07
N ALA A 285 -7.14 15.13 6.23
CA ALA A 285 -6.92 15.14 4.79
C ALA A 285 -5.59 15.84 4.46
N GLY A 286 -4.54 15.06 4.22
CA GLY A 286 -3.19 15.57 3.92
C GLY A 286 -2.17 15.41 5.04
N GLU A 287 -2.58 14.92 6.21
CA GLU A 287 -1.66 14.46 7.27
C GLU A 287 -0.82 13.26 6.81
N PHE A 288 -1.42 12.39 6.01
CA PHE A 288 -0.80 11.16 5.51
C PHE A 288 -0.94 11.06 3.99
N ASP A 289 0.04 10.43 3.35
CA ASP A 289 -0.07 10.09 1.93
C ASP A 289 -0.88 8.79 1.71
N ALA A 290 -1.02 8.41 0.43
CA ALA A 290 -1.73 7.19 0.03
C ALA A 290 -1.14 5.88 0.58
N PHE A 291 0.13 5.87 1.03
CA PHE A 291 0.84 4.72 1.57
C PHE A 291 1.05 4.78 3.09
N GLY A 292 0.63 5.87 3.76
CA GLY A 292 0.77 6.07 5.21
C GLY A 292 2.02 6.83 5.67
N MET A 293 2.76 7.48 4.75
CA MET A 293 3.85 8.40 5.08
C MET A 293 3.30 9.56 5.92
N ASP A 294 4.02 9.91 6.98
CA ASP A 294 3.68 11.00 7.90
C ASP A 294 4.82 12.04 7.89
N PRO A 295 4.66 13.19 7.21
CA PRO A 295 5.66 14.24 7.17
C PRO A 295 6.01 14.79 8.56
N ALA A 296 5.04 14.88 9.48
CA ALA A 296 5.27 15.36 10.84
C ALA A 296 6.09 14.35 11.65
N TYR A 297 5.85 13.06 11.45
CA TYR A 297 6.67 11.99 12.02
C TYR A 297 8.11 12.06 11.53
N ILE A 298 8.31 12.23 10.22
CA ILE A 298 9.64 12.41 9.62
C ILE A 298 10.34 13.63 10.21
N ALA A 299 9.66 14.78 10.26
CA ALA A 299 10.21 16.01 10.81
C ALA A 299 10.62 15.86 12.27
N ARG A 300 9.78 15.21 13.10
CA ARG A 300 10.08 14.95 14.52
C ARG A 300 11.29 14.05 14.70
N TYR A 301 11.38 12.93 13.98
CA TYR A 301 12.54 12.03 14.07
C TYR A 301 13.81 12.69 13.54
N CYS A 302 13.72 13.45 12.44
CA CYS A 302 14.83 14.23 11.91
C CYS A 302 15.30 15.32 12.88
N GLY A 303 14.41 15.92 13.68
CA GLY A 303 14.78 16.90 14.69
C GLY A 303 15.44 16.32 15.94
N HIS A 304 15.31 15.01 16.18
CA HIS A 304 15.71 14.39 17.45
C HIS A 304 16.57 13.13 17.22
N LEU A 305 15.96 11.95 17.18
CA LEU A 305 16.68 10.68 17.18
C LEU A 305 17.64 10.54 15.97
N PHE A 306 17.18 10.87 14.77
CA PHE A 306 18.05 10.76 13.58
C PHE A 306 19.15 11.81 13.60
N HIS A 307 18.89 13.00 14.13
CA HIS A 307 19.93 13.99 14.36
C HIS A 307 21.00 13.48 15.33
N LEU A 308 20.58 12.88 16.46
CA LEU A 308 21.50 12.29 17.44
C LEU A 308 22.38 11.20 16.80
N LEU A 309 21.74 10.24 16.11
CA LEU A 309 22.42 9.13 15.46
C LEU A 309 23.37 9.61 14.36
N HIS A 310 22.92 10.54 13.51
CA HIS A 310 23.71 11.04 12.40
C HIS A 310 24.88 11.92 12.85
N GLN A 311 24.67 12.87 13.76
CA GLN A 311 25.69 13.86 14.12
C GLN A 311 26.67 13.34 15.17
N TYR A 312 26.17 12.62 16.18
CA TYR A 312 26.98 12.31 17.37
C TYR A 312 27.37 10.83 17.44
N TYR A 313 26.45 9.92 17.11
CA TYR A 313 26.71 8.48 17.25
C TYR A 313 27.58 7.95 16.09
N TRP A 314 27.09 8.07 14.86
CA TRP A 314 27.80 7.62 13.65
C TRP A 314 28.59 8.72 12.95
N ARG A 315 28.44 9.99 13.37
CA ARG A 315 29.23 11.13 12.87
C ARG A 315 29.33 11.14 11.35
N ILE A 316 28.17 11.02 10.70
CA ILE A 316 28.05 10.77 9.26
C ILE A 316 28.45 12.03 8.51
N GLU A 317 29.48 11.93 7.68
CA GLU A 317 29.89 12.98 6.74
C GLU A 317 29.21 12.73 5.39
N VAL A 318 28.55 13.76 4.84
CA VAL A 318 27.83 13.67 3.57
C VAL A 318 28.36 14.70 2.58
N ILE A 319 28.79 14.22 1.41
CA ILE A 319 29.29 15.01 0.28
C ILE A 319 28.50 14.74 -1.00
N GLY A 320 28.52 15.68 -1.95
CA GLY A 320 27.89 15.51 -3.26
C GLY A 320 26.37 15.68 -3.26
N LEU A 321 25.79 16.18 -2.16
CA LEU A 321 24.33 16.34 -2.05
C LEU A 321 23.79 17.37 -3.04
N GLU A 322 24.64 18.30 -3.48
CA GLU A 322 24.39 19.25 -4.56
C GLU A 322 24.04 18.59 -5.90
N HIS A 323 24.37 17.31 -6.10
CA HIS A 323 23.95 16.53 -7.26
C HIS A 323 22.48 16.11 -7.23
N VAL A 324 21.83 16.18 -6.06
CA VAL A 324 20.41 15.84 -5.92
C VAL A 324 19.58 17.00 -6.46
N PRO A 325 18.65 16.75 -7.40
CA PRO A 325 17.85 17.83 -7.98
C PRO A 325 16.97 18.48 -6.90
N PRO A 326 16.94 19.82 -6.81
CA PRO A 326 16.17 20.52 -5.79
C PRO A 326 14.66 20.32 -5.98
N GLN A 327 14.22 20.05 -7.21
CA GLN A 327 12.84 19.77 -7.62
C GLN A 327 12.84 18.75 -8.75
N GLY A 328 11.70 18.09 -8.99
CA GLY A 328 11.59 17.07 -10.05
C GLY A 328 11.94 15.66 -9.58
N ARG A 329 11.65 14.69 -10.45
CA ARG A 329 11.90 13.27 -10.25
C ARG A 329 13.39 12.92 -10.26
N GLY A 330 13.74 11.82 -9.59
CA GLY A 330 15.08 11.24 -9.65
C GLY A 330 15.12 9.88 -8.97
N VAL A 331 15.96 8.97 -9.49
CA VAL A 331 16.12 7.61 -8.94
C VAL A 331 17.41 7.53 -8.14
N LEU A 332 17.32 7.60 -6.82
CA LEU A 332 18.44 7.42 -5.90
C LEU A 332 18.85 5.93 -5.88
N VAL A 333 20.06 5.63 -6.35
CA VAL A 333 20.59 4.26 -6.42
C VAL A 333 21.60 4.05 -5.31
N GLY A 334 21.16 3.42 -4.22
CA GLY A 334 21.96 3.24 -3.01
C GLY A 334 22.64 1.89 -2.89
N MET A 335 23.67 1.81 -2.05
CA MET A 335 24.09 0.55 -1.45
C MET A 335 23.45 0.38 -0.08
N HIS A 336 23.05 -0.85 0.27
CA HIS A 336 22.53 -1.18 1.60
C HIS A 336 23.30 -2.36 2.18
N ARG A 337 23.71 -2.26 3.46
CA ARG A 337 24.44 -3.29 4.20
C ARG A 337 23.81 -3.56 5.56
N GLY A 338 23.76 -4.84 5.92
CA GLY A 338 23.18 -5.30 7.16
C GLY A 338 21.69 -5.60 7.02
N PHE A 339 21.11 -6.14 8.09
CA PHE A 339 19.69 -6.52 8.14
C PHE A 339 18.76 -5.36 8.55
N MET A 340 19.34 -4.26 9.07
CA MET A 340 18.62 -3.05 9.47
C MET A 340 18.84 -1.94 8.43
N PRO A 341 17.79 -1.27 7.93
CA PRO A 341 17.92 -0.30 6.84
C PRO A 341 18.38 1.09 7.29
N PHE A 342 19.36 1.17 8.20
CA PHE A 342 19.87 2.46 8.70
C PHE A 342 20.52 3.30 7.60
N ASP A 343 21.09 2.68 6.56
CA ASP A 343 21.58 3.37 5.37
C ASP A 343 20.51 4.28 4.75
N GLY A 344 19.32 3.71 4.48
CA GLY A 344 18.20 4.44 3.90
C GLY A 344 17.64 5.50 4.84
N VAL A 345 17.57 5.21 6.14
CA VAL A 345 17.08 6.17 7.16
C VAL A 345 18.03 7.37 7.30
N MET A 346 19.35 7.14 7.29
CA MET A 346 20.34 8.22 7.37
C MET A 346 20.44 9.01 6.06
N ALA A 347 20.25 8.35 4.91
CA ALA A 347 20.12 9.04 3.62
C ALA A 347 18.86 9.92 3.59
N LEU A 348 17.71 9.43 4.07
CA LEU A 348 16.48 10.20 4.25
C LEU A 348 16.73 11.42 5.13
N TYR A 349 17.38 11.25 6.28
CA TYR A 349 17.72 12.37 7.16
C TYR A 349 18.54 13.44 6.42
N ALA A 350 19.58 13.03 5.68
CA ALA A 350 20.44 13.97 4.95
C ALA A 350 19.65 14.74 3.88
N LEU A 351 18.82 14.03 3.11
CA LEU A 351 17.97 14.63 2.06
C LEU A 351 16.93 15.59 2.63
N VAL A 352 16.25 15.22 3.72
CA VAL A 352 15.25 16.08 4.36
C VAL A 352 15.90 17.32 4.96
N ARG A 353 17.00 17.18 5.71
CA ARG A 353 17.62 18.29 6.45
C ARG A 353 18.45 19.23 5.59
N ARG A 354 19.05 18.74 4.50
CA ARG A 354 20.01 19.51 3.70
C ARG A 354 19.56 19.77 2.27
N ALA A 355 18.64 18.96 1.72
CA ALA A 355 18.08 19.16 0.38
C ALA A 355 16.57 19.52 0.40
N GLY A 356 15.90 19.45 1.56
CA GLY A 356 14.47 19.74 1.67
C GLY A 356 13.57 18.75 0.93
N ARG A 357 14.09 17.55 0.60
CA ARG A 357 13.39 16.53 -0.17
C ARG A 357 13.12 15.30 0.69
N ILE A 358 11.89 14.79 0.65
CA ILE A 358 11.53 13.50 1.27
C ILE A 358 11.62 12.41 0.18
N PRO A 359 12.58 11.48 0.25
CA PRO A 359 12.65 10.35 -0.68
C PRO A 359 11.65 9.25 -0.33
N ARG A 360 11.20 8.52 -1.35
CA ARG A 360 10.35 7.33 -1.23
C ARG A 360 11.15 6.08 -1.53
N PHE A 361 11.52 5.33 -0.49
CA PHE A 361 12.33 4.11 -0.67
C PHE A 361 11.47 2.89 -0.97
N LEU A 362 11.84 2.14 -2.00
CA LEU A 362 11.27 0.82 -2.26
C LEU A 362 11.75 -0.17 -1.19
N ILE A 363 10.80 -0.76 -0.47
CA ILE A 363 11.05 -1.71 0.62
C ILE A 363 10.69 -3.14 0.22
N HIS A 364 11.45 -4.09 0.76
CA HIS A 364 11.18 -5.52 0.58
C HIS A 364 10.03 -5.97 1.52
N PRO A 365 9.13 -6.88 1.07
CA PRO A 365 8.00 -7.37 1.87
C PRO A 365 8.36 -7.90 3.27
N SER A 366 9.57 -8.43 3.45
CA SER A 366 10.02 -8.91 4.77
C SER A 366 10.02 -7.83 5.86
N LEU A 367 10.18 -6.54 5.50
CA LEU A 367 10.20 -5.43 6.46
C LEU A 367 8.80 -5.13 7.02
N THR A 368 7.74 -5.44 6.28
CA THR A 368 6.35 -5.17 6.70
C THR A 368 5.76 -6.30 7.55
N LYS A 369 6.47 -7.42 7.70
CA LYS A 369 6.04 -8.57 8.54
C LYS A 369 6.21 -8.32 10.03
N PHE A 370 7.17 -7.49 10.42
CA PHE A 370 7.51 -7.28 11.82
C PHE A 370 6.70 -6.13 12.43
N PRO A 371 6.10 -6.32 13.62
CA PRO A 371 5.39 -5.25 14.29
C PRO A 371 6.35 -4.10 14.59
N PHE A 372 5.83 -2.87 14.60
CA PHE A 372 6.53 -1.59 14.79
C PHE A 372 7.43 -1.21 13.62
N LEU A 373 8.19 -2.17 13.07
CA LEU A 373 9.03 -1.94 11.90
C LEU A 373 8.19 -1.62 10.67
N ALA A 374 7.08 -2.34 10.45
CA ALA A 374 6.17 -2.08 9.33
C ALA A 374 5.62 -0.64 9.37
N ASP A 375 5.07 -0.24 10.52
CA ASP A 375 4.53 1.10 10.78
C ASP A 375 5.62 2.18 10.63
N PHE A 376 6.81 1.91 11.20
CA PHE A 376 7.97 2.80 11.08
C PHE A 376 8.39 3.02 9.62
N MET A 377 8.47 1.95 8.80
CA MET A 377 8.82 2.08 7.39
C MET A 377 7.77 2.85 6.61
N ALA A 378 6.48 2.56 6.80
CA ALA A 378 5.40 3.26 6.11
C ALA A 378 5.42 4.77 6.43
N LYS A 379 5.52 5.13 7.71
CA LYS A 379 5.58 6.54 8.14
C LYS A 379 6.78 7.31 7.62
N LEU A 380 7.91 6.63 7.41
CA LEU A 380 9.10 7.21 6.77
C LEU A 380 9.01 7.30 5.23
N GLY A 381 7.90 6.88 4.62
CA GLY A 381 7.73 6.91 3.17
C GLY A 381 8.25 5.67 2.43
N GLY A 382 8.46 4.57 3.16
CA GLY A 382 8.74 3.27 2.56
C GLY A 382 7.52 2.76 1.78
N VAL A 383 7.74 2.35 0.54
CA VAL A 383 6.70 1.85 -0.37
C VAL A 383 7.10 0.49 -0.90
N MET A 384 6.16 -0.42 -1.08
CA MET A 384 6.46 -1.78 -1.52
C MET A 384 7.17 -1.80 -2.88
N ALA A 385 8.22 -2.61 -2.99
CA ALA A 385 9.02 -2.71 -4.20
C ALA A 385 8.25 -3.38 -5.35
N CYS A 386 7.67 -2.57 -6.23
CA CYS A 386 7.10 -2.99 -7.52
C CYS A 386 7.23 -1.85 -8.54
N GLN A 387 6.93 -2.15 -9.80
CA GLN A 387 7.04 -1.17 -10.88
C GLN A 387 5.98 -0.07 -10.74
N GLU A 388 4.75 -0.45 -10.43
CA GLU A 388 3.59 0.44 -10.36
C GLU A 388 3.81 1.55 -9.33
N ASN A 389 4.40 1.19 -8.18
CA ASN A 389 4.76 2.16 -7.14
C ASN A 389 5.92 3.07 -7.56
N ALA A 390 6.91 2.54 -8.28
CA ALA A 390 7.99 3.35 -8.82
C ALA A 390 7.47 4.39 -9.82
N ASP A 391 6.58 3.95 -10.72
CA ASP A 391 5.91 4.81 -11.70
C ASP A 391 5.06 5.87 -10.98
N TYR A 392 4.27 5.48 -9.96
CA TYR A 392 3.48 6.41 -9.14
C TYR A 392 4.32 7.53 -8.53
N ILE A 393 5.48 7.19 -7.95
CA ILE A 393 6.40 8.14 -7.31
C ILE A 393 7.03 9.07 -8.35
N LEU A 394 7.59 8.51 -9.43
CA LEU A 394 8.32 9.29 -10.43
C LEU A 394 7.41 10.19 -11.27
N GLN A 395 6.18 9.75 -11.57
CA GLN A 395 5.18 10.58 -12.27
C GLN A 395 4.71 11.77 -11.45
N ARG A 396 4.87 11.73 -10.12
CA ARG A 396 4.60 12.83 -9.20
C ARG A 396 5.81 13.73 -8.94
N ASP A 397 6.88 13.57 -9.72
CA ASP A 397 8.11 14.34 -9.58
C ASP A 397 8.81 14.18 -8.22
N GLU A 398 8.65 13.01 -7.60
CA GLU A 398 9.28 12.65 -6.32
C GLU A 398 10.61 11.91 -6.50
N LEU A 399 11.39 11.81 -5.41
CA LEU A 399 12.63 11.03 -5.40
C LEU A 399 12.33 9.57 -5.07
N LEU A 400 12.65 8.65 -5.97
CA LEU A 400 12.54 7.21 -5.78
C LEU A 400 13.87 6.65 -5.25
N GLY A 401 13.85 6.02 -4.08
CA GLY A 401 15.01 5.34 -3.51
C GLY A 401 15.02 3.84 -3.77
N VAL A 402 16.11 3.31 -4.30
CA VAL A 402 16.26 1.88 -4.60
C VAL A 402 17.62 1.34 -4.15
N PHE A 403 17.63 0.06 -3.76
CA PHE A 403 18.84 -0.69 -3.43
C PHE A 403 18.96 -1.89 -4.38
N PRO A 404 19.70 -1.78 -5.50
CA PRO A 404 19.58 -2.71 -6.63
C PRO A 404 20.13 -4.11 -6.38
N GLU A 405 20.99 -4.31 -5.38
CA GLU A 405 21.41 -5.67 -4.96
C GLU A 405 20.33 -6.42 -4.16
N GLY A 406 19.27 -5.71 -3.72
CA GLY A 406 18.17 -6.26 -2.94
C GLY A 406 18.60 -6.92 -1.63
N ILE A 407 17.75 -7.83 -1.12
CA ILE A 407 17.97 -8.49 0.18
C ILE A 407 19.26 -9.32 0.21
N ARG A 408 19.70 -9.87 -0.94
CA ARG A 408 20.96 -10.63 -1.01
C ARG A 408 22.19 -9.73 -0.86
N GLY A 409 22.13 -8.50 -1.37
CA GLY A 409 23.18 -7.50 -1.16
C GLY A 409 23.26 -7.00 0.28
N ALA A 410 22.10 -6.84 0.93
CA ALA A 410 22.00 -6.44 2.34
C ALA A 410 22.63 -7.49 3.27
N PHE A 411 22.34 -8.78 3.04
CA PHE A 411 22.83 -9.92 3.83
C PHE A 411 24.19 -10.45 3.34
N ARG A 412 25.19 -9.58 3.28
CA ARG A 412 26.58 -9.97 2.98
C ARG A 412 27.39 -10.16 4.25
N LEU A 413 28.27 -11.16 4.23
CA LEU A 413 29.32 -11.27 5.25
C LEU A 413 30.22 -10.04 5.23
N TYR A 414 30.66 -9.61 6.40
CA TYR A 414 31.45 -8.39 6.58
C TYR A 414 32.68 -8.34 5.67
N THR A 415 33.35 -9.47 5.46
CA THR A 415 34.53 -9.60 4.57
C THR A 415 34.27 -9.21 3.13
N ARG A 416 33.00 -9.25 2.67
CA ARG A 416 32.57 -8.88 1.31
C ARG A 416 31.58 -7.73 1.30
N ALA A 417 31.42 -7.01 2.41
CA ALA A 417 30.44 -5.94 2.50
C ALA A 417 30.74 -4.83 1.48
N TYR A 418 31.99 -4.47 1.25
CA TYR A 418 32.34 -3.38 0.34
C TYR A 418 32.57 -3.78 -1.12
N THR A 419 32.12 -4.98 -1.50
CA THR A 419 32.15 -5.44 -2.89
C THR A 419 30.73 -5.57 -3.40
N LEU A 420 30.35 -4.68 -4.33
CA LEU A 420 29.04 -4.73 -4.99
C LEU A 420 28.92 -6.01 -5.82
N GLY A 421 27.77 -6.67 -5.73
CA GLY A 421 27.46 -7.85 -6.53
C GLY A 421 26.70 -7.53 -7.80
N LYS A 422 25.89 -8.52 -8.19
CA LYS A 422 24.94 -8.37 -9.28
C LYS A 422 23.75 -7.53 -8.80
N PHE A 423 23.42 -6.50 -9.56
CA PHE A 423 22.14 -5.78 -9.44
C PHE A 423 21.05 -6.66 -10.04
N GLY A 424 19.89 -6.77 -9.36
CA GLY A 424 18.89 -7.82 -9.56
C GLY A 424 18.51 -8.10 -11.02
N ARG A 425 17.40 -7.50 -11.48
CA ARG A 425 16.95 -7.54 -12.89
C ARG A 425 17.16 -6.21 -13.61
N ASP A 426 18.02 -5.36 -13.04
CA ASP A 426 18.27 -4.00 -13.52
C ASP A 426 17.00 -3.13 -13.62
N GLU A 427 15.97 -3.47 -12.84
CA GLU A 427 14.64 -2.84 -12.90
C GLU A 427 14.68 -1.34 -12.61
N PHE A 428 15.60 -0.90 -11.76
CA PHE A 428 15.76 0.52 -11.46
C PHE A 428 16.14 1.35 -12.69
N VAL A 429 16.85 0.76 -13.66
CA VAL A 429 17.17 1.43 -14.93
C VAL A 429 15.92 1.51 -15.80
N ARG A 430 15.11 0.45 -15.84
CA ARG A 430 13.82 0.45 -16.56
C ARG A 430 12.88 1.51 -15.99
N MET A 431 12.77 1.58 -14.65
CA MET A 431 12.00 2.62 -13.94
C MET A 431 12.47 4.02 -14.32
N ALA A 432 13.79 4.26 -14.34
CA ALA A 432 14.38 5.54 -14.71
C ALA A 432 14.09 5.91 -16.18
N LEU A 433 14.31 4.99 -17.12
CA LEU A 433 14.06 5.20 -18.55
C LEU A 433 12.58 5.46 -18.84
N ARG A 434 11.67 4.60 -18.36
CA ARG A 434 10.22 4.73 -18.58
C ARG A 434 9.67 6.07 -18.09
N ASN A 435 10.15 6.53 -16.94
CA ASN A 435 9.67 7.77 -16.32
C ASN A 435 10.52 9.00 -16.62
N ARG A 436 11.53 8.88 -17.50
CA ARG A 436 12.48 9.95 -17.86
C ARG A 436 13.12 10.59 -16.63
N ALA A 437 13.62 9.77 -15.71
CA ALA A 437 14.23 10.22 -14.47
C ALA A 437 15.75 9.98 -14.47
N PRO A 438 16.57 10.96 -14.03
CA PRO A 438 18.00 10.75 -13.88
C PRO A 438 18.30 9.73 -12.80
N LEU A 439 19.36 8.94 -13.01
CA LEU A 439 19.90 8.04 -12.00
C LEU A 439 20.87 8.82 -11.10
N LEU A 440 20.71 8.71 -9.78
CA LEU A 440 21.45 9.43 -8.76
C LEU A 440 22.15 8.42 -7.84
N PRO A 441 23.33 7.90 -8.20
CA PRO A 441 23.99 6.88 -7.40
C PRO A 441 24.53 7.48 -6.09
N PHE A 442 24.43 6.75 -4.98
CA PHE A 442 25.06 7.12 -3.73
C PHE A 442 25.61 5.91 -3.00
N VAL A 443 26.72 6.11 -2.29
CA VAL A 443 27.40 5.04 -1.55
C VAL A 443 27.69 5.46 -0.12
N THR A 444 27.65 4.50 0.80
CA THR A 444 27.93 4.72 2.22
C THR A 444 29.01 3.75 2.69
N VAL A 445 30.10 4.29 3.21
CA VAL A 445 31.17 3.54 3.88
C VAL A 445 31.07 3.78 5.38
N GLY A 446 31.04 2.71 6.17
CA GLY A 446 30.93 2.74 7.63
C GLY A 446 29.68 2.05 8.17
N SER A 447 28.65 1.87 7.34
CA SER A 447 27.40 1.27 7.75
C SER A 447 27.45 -0.25 7.88
N ALA A 448 28.35 -0.93 7.16
CA ALA A 448 28.53 -2.37 7.29
C ALA A 448 29.06 -2.79 8.67
N GLU A 449 29.75 -1.89 9.37
CA GLU A 449 30.38 -2.12 10.67
C GLU A 449 29.42 -1.97 11.84
N ILE A 450 28.22 -1.41 11.68
CA ILE A 450 27.30 -1.28 12.81
C ILE A 450 26.81 -2.64 13.30
N PHE A 451 26.55 -3.54 12.37
CA PHE A 451 26.20 -4.94 12.62
C PHE A 451 27.01 -5.81 11.66
N PRO A 452 28.31 -6.01 11.93
CA PRO A 452 29.14 -6.82 11.05
C PRO A 452 28.61 -8.25 11.06
N ILE A 453 28.14 -8.72 9.91
CA ILE A 453 27.66 -10.10 9.76
C ILE A 453 28.90 -10.99 9.63
N VAL A 454 29.30 -11.65 10.72
CA VAL A 454 30.51 -12.48 10.76
C VAL A 454 30.20 -13.95 10.47
N GLY A 455 28.94 -14.37 10.57
CA GLY A 455 28.50 -15.72 10.30
C GLY A 455 27.04 -15.80 9.85
N ARG A 456 26.64 -16.97 9.36
CA ARG A 456 25.28 -17.28 8.90
C ARG A 456 24.77 -18.53 9.60
N ILE A 457 23.52 -18.49 10.05
CA ILE A 457 22.81 -19.67 10.56
C ILE A 457 21.68 -20.00 9.57
N ASP A 458 21.77 -21.18 8.96
CA ASP A 458 20.79 -21.67 7.99
C ASP A 458 19.66 -22.45 8.68
N TRP A 459 18.58 -21.73 9.03
CA TRP A 459 17.40 -22.31 9.69
C TRP A 459 16.15 -22.18 8.84
N SER A 460 15.66 -23.28 8.28
CA SER A 460 14.57 -23.29 7.29
C SER A 460 13.26 -22.66 7.79
N ALA A 461 12.86 -22.93 9.03
CA ALA A 461 11.63 -22.35 9.60
C ALA A 461 11.74 -20.82 9.74
N PHE A 462 12.90 -20.33 10.21
CA PHE A 462 13.19 -18.90 10.29
C PHE A 462 13.17 -18.24 8.91
N LYS A 463 13.81 -18.84 7.90
CA LYS A 463 13.82 -18.31 6.53
C LYS A 463 12.42 -18.24 5.93
N ARG A 464 11.59 -19.27 6.12
CA ARG A 464 10.19 -19.27 5.67
C ARG A 464 9.36 -18.19 6.38
N TYR A 465 9.59 -17.98 7.67
CA TYR A 465 8.85 -16.98 8.45
C TYR A 465 9.29 -15.54 8.17
N THR A 466 10.59 -15.27 8.10
CA THR A 466 11.14 -13.91 7.94
C THR A 466 11.36 -13.50 6.50
N GLU A 467 11.41 -14.46 5.58
CA GLU A 467 11.87 -14.29 4.19
C GLU A 467 13.30 -13.77 4.08
N TRP A 468 14.08 -13.86 5.15
CA TRP A 468 15.49 -13.50 5.15
C TRP A 468 16.35 -14.63 4.58
N PRO A 469 17.48 -14.33 3.93
CA PRO A 469 18.37 -15.34 3.36
C PRO A 469 18.95 -16.30 4.40
N PHE A 470 19.23 -15.81 5.61
CA PHE A 470 19.73 -16.57 6.76
C PHE A 470 19.57 -15.73 8.04
N LEU A 471 19.73 -16.35 9.20
CA LEU A 471 19.83 -15.64 10.48
C LEU A 471 21.27 -15.13 10.65
N PRO A 472 21.51 -13.81 10.71
CA PRO A 472 22.88 -13.27 10.78
C PRO A 472 23.48 -13.42 12.18
N VAL A 473 24.75 -13.82 12.24
CA VAL A 473 25.54 -13.75 13.48
C VAL A 473 26.25 -12.40 13.52
N THR A 474 25.89 -11.57 14.49
CA THR A 474 26.39 -10.21 14.64
C THR A 474 26.21 -9.72 16.09
N VAL A 475 26.67 -8.51 16.39
CA VAL A 475 26.55 -7.89 17.72
C VAL A 475 25.09 -7.44 17.99
N PRO A 476 24.63 -7.38 19.25
CA PRO A 476 23.24 -7.04 19.57
C PRO A 476 22.92 -5.54 19.47
N VAL A 477 23.91 -4.67 19.57
CA VAL A 477 23.78 -3.20 19.57
C VAL A 477 24.63 -2.63 18.45
N PRO A 478 24.15 -1.63 17.68
CA PRO A 478 24.91 -1.10 16.56
C PRO A 478 26.22 -0.49 17.04
N LEU A 479 27.34 -0.79 16.40
CA LEU A 479 28.62 -0.16 16.74
C LEU A 479 28.65 1.33 16.30
N PRO A 480 29.37 2.20 17.03
CA PRO A 480 29.50 3.62 16.71
C PRO A 480 30.59 3.85 15.64
N SER A 481 30.51 3.12 14.52
CA SER A 481 31.41 3.33 13.38
C SER A 481 31.19 4.73 12.78
N LYS A 482 32.27 5.36 12.31
CA LYS A 482 32.16 6.63 11.58
C LYS A 482 31.76 6.36 10.14
N TRP A 483 30.72 7.05 9.65
CA TRP A 483 30.23 6.87 8.29
C TRP A 483 30.60 8.02 7.37
N HIS A 484 30.71 7.68 6.09
CA HIS A 484 30.91 8.60 4.99
C HIS A 484 29.92 8.24 3.90
N THR A 485 29.10 9.20 3.48
CA THR A 485 28.13 9.04 2.39
C THR A 485 28.49 10.00 1.25
N GLN A 486 28.58 9.47 0.04
CA GLN A 486 28.86 10.25 -1.16
C GLN A 486 27.73 10.07 -2.17
N PHE A 487 27.10 11.18 -2.54
CA PHE A 487 26.19 11.27 -3.68
C PHE A 487 27.02 11.59 -4.94
N LEU A 488 26.89 10.74 -5.95
CA LEU A 488 27.68 10.81 -7.18
C LEU A 488 26.99 11.73 -8.21
N PRO A 489 27.73 12.25 -9.20
CA PRO A 489 27.13 12.99 -10.29
C PRO A 489 26.00 12.18 -10.97
N PRO A 490 24.89 12.84 -11.34
CA PRO A 490 23.74 12.17 -11.95
C PRO A 490 24.12 11.58 -13.30
N ILE A 491 23.47 10.47 -13.65
CA ILE A 491 23.52 9.88 -14.99
C ILE A 491 22.20 10.23 -15.67
N HIS A 492 22.28 11.19 -16.60
CA HIS A 492 21.15 11.74 -17.34
C HIS A 492 20.70 10.80 -18.48
N VAL A 493 20.09 9.66 -18.11
CA VAL A 493 19.56 8.69 -19.07
C VAL A 493 18.41 9.29 -19.90
N GLU A 494 17.66 10.22 -19.31
CA GLU A 494 16.53 10.93 -19.93
C GLU A 494 16.97 11.89 -21.04
N ALA A 495 18.21 12.37 -21.01
CA ALA A 495 18.77 13.23 -22.05
C ALA A 495 19.36 12.43 -23.22
N THR A 496 19.66 11.14 -23.00
CA THR A 496 20.42 10.30 -23.95
C THR A 496 19.55 9.27 -24.64
N TYR A 497 18.55 8.73 -23.94
CA TYR A 497 17.74 7.60 -24.39
C TYR A 497 16.25 7.94 -24.40
N PRO A 498 15.49 7.42 -25.37
CA PRO A 498 14.04 7.50 -25.34
C PRO A 498 13.47 6.51 -24.30
N PRO A 499 12.24 6.71 -23.77
CA PRO A 499 11.63 5.82 -22.77
C PRO A 499 11.56 4.35 -23.18
N GLU A 500 11.37 4.09 -24.48
CA GLU A 500 11.27 2.76 -25.08
C GLU A 500 12.57 1.95 -24.94
N ALA A 501 13.71 2.61 -24.70
CA ALA A 501 14.97 1.94 -24.39
C ALA A 501 14.90 1.11 -23.10
N ALA A 502 13.89 1.33 -22.26
CA ALA A 502 13.59 0.47 -21.12
C ALA A 502 13.28 -0.98 -21.51
N GLU A 503 12.87 -1.24 -22.75
CA GLU A 503 12.59 -2.59 -23.25
C GLU A 503 13.82 -3.26 -23.88
N ASP A 504 14.88 -2.51 -24.18
CA ASP A 504 16.14 -3.03 -24.71
C ASP A 504 17.01 -3.62 -23.57
N PRO A 505 17.18 -4.95 -23.49
CA PRO A 505 17.93 -5.57 -22.40
C PRO A 505 19.41 -5.20 -22.39
N GLU A 506 20.00 -4.91 -23.56
CA GLU A 506 21.42 -4.60 -23.68
C GLU A 506 21.71 -3.18 -23.20
N VAL A 507 20.89 -2.21 -23.61
CA VAL A 507 20.98 -0.81 -23.12
C VAL A 507 20.81 -0.77 -21.61
N VAL A 508 19.76 -1.42 -21.10
CA VAL A 508 19.48 -1.51 -19.65
C VAL A 508 20.67 -2.09 -18.89
N ARG A 509 21.26 -3.18 -19.41
CA ARG A 509 22.42 -3.84 -18.81
C ARG A 509 23.66 -2.94 -18.80
N LEU A 510 23.95 -2.24 -19.90
CA LEU A 510 25.11 -1.35 -20.00
C LEU A 510 25.02 -0.18 -19.03
N ILE A 511 23.85 0.45 -18.92
CA ILE A 511 23.60 1.53 -17.95
C ILE A 511 23.78 0.99 -16.51
N SER A 512 23.20 -0.16 -16.20
CA SER A 512 23.34 -0.79 -14.87
C SER A 512 24.81 -1.09 -14.53
N LEU A 513 25.60 -1.58 -15.49
CA LEU A 513 27.03 -1.82 -15.31
C LEU A 513 27.83 -0.54 -15.09
N ASP A 514 27.49 0.55 -15.79
CA ASP A 514 28.14 1.85 -15.58
C ASP A 514 27.83 2.39 -14.17
N VAL A 515 26.56 2.35 -13.75
CA VAL A 515 26.14 2.73 -12.38
C VAL A 515 26.93 1.93 -11.35
N ARG A 516 26.99 0.61 -11.49
CA ARG A 516 27.73 -0.26 -10.57
C ARG A 516 29.22 0.08 -10.54
N ARG A 517 29.83 0.32 -11.70
CA ARG A 517 31.26 0.66 -11.82
C ARG A 517 31.58 1.95 -11.08
N ARG A 518 30.77 3.00 -11.28
CA ARG A 518 30.93 4.29 -10.60
C ARG A 518 30.77 4.16 -9.09
N MET A 519 29.76 3.43 -8.64
CA MET A 519 29.54 3.15 -7.21
C MET A 519 30.71 2.37 -6.60
N GLN A 520 31.20 1.32 -7.26
CA GLN A 520 32.33 0.53 -6.76
C GLN A 520 33.60 1.38 -6.68
N ALA A 521 33.91 2.17 -7.71
CA ALA A 521 35.06 3.06 -7.71
C ALA A 521 35.00 4.07 -6.55
N ALA A 522 33.82 4.62 -6.26
CA ALA A 522 33.62 5.52 -5.13
C ALA A 522 33.84 4.82 -3.77
N ILE A 523 33.32 3.60 -3.61
CA ILE A 523 33.55 2.78 -2.40
C ILE A 523 35.05 2.53 -2.21
N ASP A 524 35.76 2.14 -3.27
CA ASP A 524 37.18 1.81 -3.21
C ASP A 524 38.03 3.06 -2.89
N ASP A 525 37.71 4.22 -3.48
CA ASP A 525 38.33 5.53 -3.15
C ASP A 525 38.09 5.91 -1.68
N MET A 526 36.85 5.83 -1.21
CA MET A 526 36.54 6.18 0.18
C MET A 526 37.22 5.22 1.17
N ARG A 527 37.34 3.93 0.83
CA ARG A 527 38.01 2.95 1.70
C ARG A 527 39.51 3.14 1.74
N SER A 528 40.17 3.45 0.63
CA SER A 528 41.61 3.68 0.60
C SER A 528 42.02 4.91 1.43
N ARG A 529 41.14 5.92 1.49
CA ARG A 529 41.34 7.16 2.27
C ARG A 529 40.88 7.07 3.72
N ARG A 530 40.21 5.99 4.13
CA ARG A 530 39.69 5.80 5.48
C ARG A 530 40.75 5.21 6.40
N ARG A 531 41.28 6.04 7.31
CA ARG A 531 42.34 5.65 8.26
C ARG A 531 41.86 4.82 9.46
N SER A 532 40.59 4.96 9.85
CA SER A 532 40.02 4.27 11.01
C SER A 532 38.52 4.05 10.86
N ILE A 533 38.04 2.91 11.38
CA ILE A 533 36.61 2.54 11.35
C ILE A 533 35.78 3.46 12.26
N PHE A 534 36.28 3.76 13.46
CA PHE A 534 35.50 4.46 14.49
C PHE A 534 35.70 5.98 14.46
N PHE A 535 36.86 6.45 14.03
CA PHE A 535 37.25 7.87 14.13
C PHE A 535 37.83 8.47 12.85
N GLY A 536 38.06 7.67 11.81
CA GLY A 536 38.76 8.14 10.61
C GLY A 536 37.92 9.09 9.77
N ALA A 537 38.34 10.34 9.63
CA ALA A 537 37.93 11.19 8.51
C ALA A 537 38.59 10.67 7.21
N LEU A 538 37.98 10.96 6.07
CA LEU A 538 38.61 10.66 4.78
C LEU A 538 39.74 11.67 4.55
N SER A 539 40.94 11.19 4.23
CA SER A 539 42.02 12.09 3.81
C SER A 539 41.65 12.83 2.52
N PRO A 540 42.18 14.06 2.30
CA PRO A 540 42.03 14.75 1.01
C PRO A 540 42.50 13.88 -0.16
N ARG A 541 41.96 14.12 -1.35
CA ARG A 541 42.50 13.52 -2.58
C ARG A 541 43.87 14.14 -2.83
N SER A 542 44.88 13.28 -2.96
CA SER A 542 46.26 13.64 -3.31
C SER A 542 46.36 14.08 -4.76
#